data_AF-A0A318P3G8-F1
#
_entry.id   AF-A0A318P3G8-F1
#
_cell.length_a   1.000
_cell.length_b   1.000
_cell.length_c   1.000
_cell.angle_alpha   90.00
_cell.angle_beta   90.00
_cell.angle_gamma   90.00
#
_symmetry.space_group_name_H-M   'P 1'
#
loop_
_entity.id
_entity.type
_entity.pdbx_description
1 polymer ?
#
loop_
_entity_poly.entity_id
_entity_poly.type
_entity_poly.pdbx_seq_one_letter_code
_entity_poly.pdbx_strand_id
1 'polypeptide(L)'
;MPLLRNAITALLAVLSLTACNSNYPEPKRTGVAITDYYHDVTNAILTETIIKDSYYGQECSMSIFLNRQGKVTDINNVEGFTPLCEAGMTAVFSAEIPAPPDEKTYTTFKKLVIVFQPQRT
;
A
#
# COMPACT_ATOMS: atom_id res chain seq x y z
N MET A 1 -32.07 58.10 21.74
CA MET A 1 -33.45 57.55 21.81
C MET A 1 -34.04 57.68 20.41
N PRO A 2 -34.71 56.68 19.78
CA PRO A 2 -35.05 55.28 20.15
C PRO A 2 -34.23 54.23 19.33
N LEU A 3 -33.93 52.99 19.81
CA LEU A 3 -34.73 51.73 19.87
C LEU A 3 -35.20 51.27 18.46
N LEU A 4 -35.05 50.04 17.94
CA LEU A 4 -34.97 48.67 18.49
C LEU A 4 -34.05 47.79 17.60
N ARG A 5 -33.10 47.02 18.17
CA ARG A 5 -33.19 45.56 18.41
C ARG A 5 -33.71 44.72 17.22
N ASN A 6 -32.80 44.03 16.52
CA ASN A 6 -33.01 42.66 16.06
C ASN A 6 -31.65 41.94 16.01
N ALA A 7 -31.54 40.89 16.81
CA ALA A 7 -30.36 40.07 16.98
C ALA A 7 -30.45 38.88 16.03
N ILE A 8 -29.49 38.75 15.10
CA ILE A 8 -29.14 37.48 14.47
C ILE A 8 -27.61 37.45 14.38
N THR A 9 -27.00 36.78 15.35
CA THR A 9 -25.58 36.43 15.39
C THR A 9 -25.29 35.38 14.32
N ALA A 10 -24.54 35.73 13.29
CA ALA A 10 -23.87 34.78 12.40
C ALA A 10 -22.36 34.82 12.68
N LEU A 11 -21.85 33.69 13.16
CA LEU A 11 -20.48 33.44 13.54
C LEU A 11 -19.53 33.63 12.35
N LEU A 12 -18.48 34.44 12.54
CA LEU A 12 -17.22 34.31 11.82
C LEU A 12 -16.19 33.80 12.83
N ALA A 13 -16.08 32.48 12.94
CA ALA A 13 -15.01 31.84 13.71
C ALA A 13 -13.72 31.88 12.88
N VAL A 14 -12.82 32.80 13.27
CA VAL A 14 -11.44 32.87 12.78
C VAL A 14 -10.68 31.71 13.41
N LEU A 15 -10.37 30.66 12.63
CA LEU A 15 -9.52 29.56 13.09
C LEU A 15 -8.06 29.94 12.86
N SER A 16 -7.39 30.25 13.96
CA SER A 16 -5.95 30.46 14.10
C SER A 16 -5.15 29.23 13.62
N LEU A 17 -4.16 29.46 12.76
CA LEU A 17 -3.13 28.48 12.37
C LEU A 17 -2.19 28.24 13.56
N THR A 18 -2.53 27.29 14.42
CA THR A 18 -1.54 26.67 15.31
C THR A 18 -0.65 25.72 14.49
N ALA A 19 0.65 26.02 14.47
CA ALA A 19 1.69 25.18 13.91
C ALA A 19 1.62 23.76 14.48
N CYS A 20 1.61 22.74 13.63
CA CYS A 20 1.74 21.35 14.05
C CYS A 20 3.18 21.09 14.51
N ASN A 21 3.43 21.15 15.81
CA ASN A 21 4.62 20.56 16.42
C ASN A 21 4.27 19.12 16.85
N SER A 22 4.58 18.13 16.02
CA SER A 22 4.38 16.72 16.37
C SER A 22 5.64 16.14 17.01
N ASN A 23 5.71 16.19 18.33
CA ASN A 23 6.51 15.24 19.11
C ASN A 23 5.54 14.19 19.66
N TYR A 24 5.36 13.09 18.93
CA TYR A 24 4.59 11.94 19.39
C TYR A 24 5.50 10.71 19.38
N PRO A 25 5.81 10.10 20.54
CA PRO A 25 6.44 8.79 20.56
C PRO A 25 5.44 7.77 19.99
N GLU A 26 5.85 7.08 18.93
CA GLU A 26 5.02 6.09 18.25
C GLU A 26 4.67 4.90 19.16
N PRO A 27 3.40 4.46 19.22
CA PRO A 27 3.02 3.28 19.97
C PRO A 27 3.47 2.00 19.24
N LYS A 28 4.11 1.08 19.95
CA LYS A 28 4.44 -0.27 19.45
C LYS A 28 3.15 -1.04 19.10
N ARG A 29 2.74 -0.98 17.83
CA ARG A 29 1.57 -1.69 17.27
C ARG A 29 2.02 -2.97 16.56
N THR A 30 2.20 -4.04 17.31
CA THR A 30 2.70 -5.34 16.80
C THR A 30 1.66 -6.19 16.04
N GLY A 31 0.48 -5.65 15.75
CA GLY A 31 -0.64 -6.33 15.06
C GLY A 31 -1.23 -5.57 13.87
N VAL A 32 -1.41 -4.25 13.98
CA VAL A 32 -1.88 -3.38 12.87
C VAL A 32 -0.82 -3.29 11.76
N ALA A 33 0.46 -3.20 12.14
CA ALA A 33 1.56 -3.10 11.18
C ALA A 33 1.74 -4.33 10.25
N ILE A 34 1.23 -5.51 10.63
CA ILE A 34 1.40 -6.75 9.86
C ILE A 34 0.45 -6.80 8.65
N THR A 35 -0.83 -6.43 8.85
CA THR A 35 -1.79 -6.34 7.74
C THR A 35 -1.42 -5.21 6.80
N ASP A 36 -0.96 -4.09 7.35
CA ASP A 36 -0.55 -2.92 6.57
C ASP A 36 0.63 -3.25 5.65
N TYR A 37 1.63 -3.99 6.13
CA TYR A 37 2.80 -4.33 5.33
C TYR A 37 2.47 -5.22 4.11
N TYR A 38 1.53 -6.16 4.23
CA TYR A 38 1.09 -6.94 3.06
C TYR A 38 0.47 -6.04 2.00
N HIS A 39 -0.41 -5.12 2.42
CA HIS A 39 -1.05 -4.16 1.53
C HIS A 39 0.00 -3.27 0.85
N ASP A 40 1.00 -2.79 1.59
CA ASP A 40 2.06 -1.96 1.04
C ASP A 40 2.88 -2.71 -0.02
N VAL A 41 3.26 -3.97 0.26
CA VAL A 41 3.98 -4.83 -0.69
C VAL A 41 3.14 -5.04 -1.96
N THR A 42 1.87 -5.45 -1.80
CA THR A 42 1.00 -5.75 -2.95
C THR A 42 0.72 -4.48 -3.77
N ASN A 43 0.47 -3.35 -3.12
CA ASN A 43 0.25 -2.08 -3.81
C ASN A 43 1.49 -1.66 -4.61
N ALA A 44 2.69 -1.69 -4.00
CA ALA A 44 3.93 -1.34 -4.67
C ALA A 44 4.20 -2.18 -5.92
N ILE A 45 3.80 -3.46 -5.90
CA ILE A 45 3.94 -4.35 -7.06
C ILE A 45 2.85 -4.08 -8.11
N LEU A 46 1.59 -3.95 -7.68
CA LEU A 46 0.47 -3.78 -8.60
C LEU A 46 0.54 -2.45 -9.36
N THR A 47 1.09 -1.38 -8.75
CA THR A 47 1.28 -0.09 -9.42
C THR A 47 2.28 -0.15 -10.58
N GLU A 48 3.23 -1.08 -10.54
CA GLU A 48 4.21 -1.30 -11.62
C GLU A 48 3.66 -2.21 -12.74
N THR A 49 2.50 -2.83 -12.53
CA THR A 49 1.98 -3.83 -13.47
C THR A 49 1.26 -3.16 -14.63
N ILE A 50 1.78 -3.35 -15.85
CA ILE A 50 1.14 -2.86 -17.07
C ILE A 50 0.00 -3.79 -17.49
N ILE A 51 -1.25 -3.32 -17.37
CA ILE A 51 -2.44 -4.09 -17.76
C ILE A 51 -2.77 -3.91 -19.24
N LYS A 52 -2.99 -5.03 -19.93
CA LYS A 52 -3.45 -5.08 -21.33
C LYS A 52 -4.81 -5.75 -21.39
N ASP A 53 -5.58 -5.44 -22.44
CA ASP A 53 -6.90 -6.05 -22.65
C ASP A 53 -6.87 -7.58 -22.70
N SER A 54 -5.78 -8.16 -23.23
CA SER A 54 -5.56 -9.61 -23.27
C SER A 54 -5.35 -10.25 -21.90
N TYR A 55 -5.15 -9.47 -20.83
CA TYR A 55 -4.88 -9.99 -19.49
C TYR A 55 -6.17 -10.15 -18.65
N TYR A 56 -7.29 -9.56 -19.08
CA TYR A 56 -8.54 -9.72 -18.35
C TYR A 56 -9.03 -11.18 -18.38
N GLY A 57 -9.45 -11.69 -17.22
CA GLY A 57 -9.86 -13.08 -17.05
C GLY A 57 -8.71 -14.09 -17.08
N GLN A 58 -7.46 -13.61 -17.20
CA GLN A 58 -6.26 -14.40 -17.00
C GLN A 58 -5.77 -14.26 -15.57
N GLU A 59 -4.92 -15.19 -15.16
CA GLU A 59 -4.29 -15.19 -13.84
C GLU A 59 -2.81 -15.54 -13.97
N CYS A 60 -1.99 -14.96 -13.10
CA CYS A 60 -0.65 -15.45 -12.80
C CYS A 60 -0.44 -15.49 -11.29
N SER A 61 0.13 -16.58 -10.78
CA SER A 61 0.57 -16.71 -9.39
C SER A 61 2.08 -16.88 -9.34
N MET A 62 2.75 -16.27 -8.37
CA MET A 62 4.18 -16.46 -8.13
C MET A 62 4.55 -16.30 -6.66
N SER A 63 5.57 -17.04 -6.22
CA SER A 63 6.18 -16.89 -4.90
C SER A 63 7.37 -15.94 -4.95
N ILE A 64 7.30 -14.82 -4.24
CA ILE A 64 8.39 -13.84 -4.14
C ILE A 64 9.13 -13.98 -2.81
N PHE A 65 10.43 -13.71 -2.82
CA PHE A 65 11.28 -13.72 -1.63
C PHE A 65 11.86 -12.33 -1.40
N LEU A 66 11.76 -11.84 -0.17
CA LEU A 66 12.22 -10.50 0.21
C LEU A 66 13.38 -10.58 1.18
N ASN A 67 14.35 -9.68 1.03
CA ASN A 67 15.34 -9.41 2.06
C ASN A 67 14.82 -8.38 3.09
N ARG A 68 15.62 -8.10 4.12
CA ARG A 68 15.29 -7.15 5.19
C ARG A 68 15.20 -5.68 4.75
N GLN A 69 15.64 -5.37 3.53
CA GLN A 69 15.57 -4.04 2.94
C GLN A 69 14.34 -3.88 2.03
N GLY A 70 13.44 -4.87 1.99
CA GLY A 70 12.29 -4.88 1.09
C GLY A 70 12.65 -5.26 -0.35
N LYS A 71 13.89 -5.63 -0.66
CA LYS A 71 14.26 -6.00 -2.04
C LYS A 71 13.93 -7.46 -2.33
N VAL A 72 13.37 -7.68 -3.52
CA VAL A 72 13.11 -9.02 -4.04
C VAL A 72 14.45 -9.70 -4.35
N THR A 73 14.66 -10.87 -3.79
CA THR A 73 15.88 -11.67 -4.01
C THR A 73 15.65 -12.85 -4.93
N ASP A 74 14.41 -13.35 -5.01
CA ASP A 74 14.07 -14.51 -5.82
C ASP A 74 12.58 -14.57 -6.16
N ILE A 75 12.24 -15.28 -7.24
CA ILE A 75 10.88 -15.57 -7.68
C ILE A 75 10.80 -17.05 -8.07
N ASN A 76 9.88 -17.80 -7.47
CA ASN A 76 9.66 -19.22 -7.72
C ASN A 76 8.17 -19.54 -7.92
N ASN A 77 7.87 -20.78 -8.33
CA ASN A 77 6.49 -21.28 -8.48
C ASN A 77 5.62 -20.38 -9.35
N VAL A 78 6.14 -19.95 -10.51
CA VAL A 78 5.43 -19.09 -11.45
C VAL A 78 4.48 -19.94 -12.28
N GLU A 79 3.18 -19.70 -12.17
CA GLU A 79 2.14 -20.48 -12.82
C GLU A 79 1.03 -19.57 -13.36
N GLY A 80 0.47 -19.90 -14.52
CA GLY A 80 -0.64 -19.16 -15.14
C GLY A 80 -0.36 -18.69 -16.56
N PHE A 81 -1.02 -17.61 -16.98
CA PHE A 81 -0.92 -17.08 -18.34
C PHE A 81 0.45 -16.41 -18.56
N THR A 82 1.31 -17.02 -19.39
CA THR A 82 2.71 -16.62 -19.56
C THR A 82 2.92 -15.12 -19.79
N PRO A 83 2.20 -14.43 -20.72
CA PRO A 83 2.39 -13.00 -20.93
C PRO A 83 2.01 -12.10 -19.75
N LEU A 84 1.11 -12.57 -18.86
CA LEU A 84 0.77 -11.90 -17.61
C LEU A 84 1.81 -12.19 -16.53
N CYS A 85 2.33 -13.42 -16.48
CA CYS A 85 3.42 -13.77 -15.57
C CYS A 85 4.71 -13.01 -15.85
N GLU A 86 5.09 -12.84 -17.12
CA GLU A 86 6.24 -12.03 -17.50
C GLU A 86 6.07 -10.57 -17.05
N ALA A 87 4.89 -9.99 -17.28
CA ALA A 87 4.57 -8.64 -16.82
C ALA A 87 4.60 -8.53 -15.28
N GLY A 88 4.05 -9.52 -14.58
CA GLY A 88 4.08 -9.59 -13.12
C GLY A 88 5.50 -9.71 -12.56
N MET A 89 6.37 -10.52 -13.17
CA MET A 89 7.78 -10.61 -12.76
C MET A 89 8.50 -9.27 -12.95
N THR A 90 8.29 -8.60 -14.09
CA THR A 90 8.85 -7.25 -14.30
C THR A 90 8.37 -6.26 -13.25
N ALA A 91 7.06 -6.27 -12.93
CA ALA A 91 6.49 -5.42 -11.89
C ALA A 91 7.10 -5.70 -10.51
N VAL A 92 7.24 -6.98 -10.14
CA VAL A 92 7.86 -7.41 -8.88
C VAL A 92 9.29 -6.90 -8.74
N PHE A 93 10.12 -7.02 -9.79
CA PHE A 93 11.50 -6.53 -9.75
C PHE A 93 11.62 -5.00 -9.76
N SER A 94 10.63 -4.30 -10.31
CA SER A 94 10.60 -2.83 -10.39
C SER A 94 10.04 -2.19 -9.11
N ALA A 95 9.24 -2.93 -8.35
CA ALA A 95 8.52 -2.42 -7.18
C ALA A 95 9.45 -1.86 -6.09
N GLU A 96 9.12 -0.66 -5.62
CA GLU A 96 9.74 -0.06 -4.44
C GLU A 96 9.04 -0.50 -3.16
N ILE A 97 9.26 -1.77 -2.78
CA ILE A 97 8.70 -2.35 -1.57
C ILE A 97 9.41 -1.75 -0.33
N PRO A 98 8.67 -1.25 0.67
CA PRO A 98 9.26 -0.73 1.90
C PRO A 98 9.97 -1.82 2.69
N ALA A 99 10.98 -1.44 3.49
CA ALA A 99 11.59 -2.39 4.41
C ALA A 99 10.59 -2.83 5.49
N PRO A 100 10.57 -4.11 5.91
CA PRO A 100 9.74 -4.55 7.03
C PRO A 100 10.06 -3.75 8.30
N PRO A 101 9.04 -3.31 9.07
CA PRO A 101 9.24 -2.47 10.26
C PRO A 101 9.89 -3.21 11.43
N ASP A 102 9.75 -4.54 11.50
CA ASP A 102 10.34 -5.37 12.56
C ASP A 102 10.63 -6.81 12.11
N GLU A 103 11.34 -7.55 12.97
CA GLU A 103 11.73 -8.95 12.75
C GLU A 103 10.54 -9.88 12.53
N LYS A 104 9.45 -9.63 13.27
CA LYS A 104 8.25 -10.45 13.21
C LYS A 104 7.62 -10.33 11.83
N THR A 105 7.47 -9.11 11.35
CA THR A 105 6.95 -8.78 10.03
C THR A 105 7.86 -9.36 8.95
N TYR A 106 9.17 -9.18 9.05
CA TYR A 106 10.11 -9.82 8.12
C TYR A 106 9.97 -11.34 8.10
N THR A 107 9.93 -12.01 9.25
CA THR A 107 9.83 -13.48 9.32
C THR A 107 8.53 -13.98 8.70
N THR A 108 7.43 -13.25 8.88
CA THR A 108 6.13 -13.54 8.26
C THR A 108 6.14 -13.31 6.75
N PHE A 109 6.79 -12.24 6.27
CA PHE A 109 6.67 -11.76 4.88
C PHE A 109 7.93 -11.97 4.01
N LYS A 110 9.00 -12.60 4.51
CA LYS A 110 10.21 -12.92 3.73
C LYS A 110 9.94 -13.83 2.52
N LYS A 111 8.80 -14.53 2.51
CA LYS A 111 8.28 -15.30 1.39
C LYS A 111 6.79 -15.05 1.27
N LEU A 112 6.32 -14.67 0.10
CA LEU A 112 4.90 -14.37 -0.17
C LEU A 112 4.45 -14.95 -1.49
N VAL A 113 3.16 -15.23 -1.60
CA VAL A 113 2.52 -15.56 -2.87
C VAL A 113 1.74 -14.33 -3.32
N ILE A 114 1.98 -13.90 -4.55
CA ILE A 114 1.25 -12.81 -5.20
C ILE A 114 0.46 -13.40 -6.37
N VAL A 115 -0.80 -13.00 -6.48
CA VAL A 115 -1.68 -13.39 -7.58
C VAL A 115 -2.05 -12.14 -8.37
N PHE A 116 -1.70 -12.13 -9.64
CA PHE A 116 -2.10 -11.13 -10.62
C PHE A 116 -3.35 -11.62 -11.34
N GLN A 117 -4.47 -10.97 -11.09
CA GLN A 117 -5.74 -11.29 -11.74
C GLN A 117 -6.50 -10.01 -12.12
N PRO A 118 -6.17 -9.41 -13.28
CA PRO A 118 -6.82 -8.19 -13.74
C PRO A 118 -8.32 -8.41 -14.01
N GLN A 119 -9.16 -7.57 -13.41
CA GLN A 119 -10.62 -7.62 -13.57
C GLN A 119 -11.11 -6.44 -14.42
N ARG A 120 -12.12 -6.69 -15.26
CA ARG A 120 -12.90 -5.63 -15.91
C ARG A 120 -13.80 -5.02 -14.82
N THR A 121 -13.57 -3.76 -14.49
CA THR A 121 -14.44 -2.99 -13.57
C THR A 121 -15.54 -2.27 -14.33
#